data_AF-A0A6L4ZCW5-F1
#
_entry.id   AF-A0A6L4ZCW5-F1
#
_cell.length_a   1.000
_cell.length_b   1.000
_cell.length_c   1.000
_cell.angle_alpha   90.00
_cell.angle_beta   90.00
_cell.angle_gamma   90.00
#
_symmetry.space_group_name_H-M   'P 1'
#
loop_
_entity.id
_entity.type
_entity.pdbx_description
1 polymer ?
#
loop_
_entity_poly.entity_id
_entity_poly.type
_entity_poly.pdbx_seq_one_letter_code
_entity_poly.pdbx_strand_id
1 'polypeptide(L)'
;MKLEFAPLFEPGIHEKTMLELEIWVNDNFGNCEHRIKLFKNFQQLITKIQTFHISFDIWIDGSFLTTKPEPLDIDLLILANKRNINKLPLDKQDKFYEFFSPETTRNIKVIYSCDVSFIIKGKQCDY
;
A
#
# COMPACT_ATOMS: atom_id res chain seq x y z
N MET A 1 25.87 -10.82 -4.73
CA MET A 1 25.86 -9.60 -3.89
C MET A 1 24.65 -8.79 -4.34
N LYS A 2 23.69 -8.50 -3.46
CA LYS A 2 22.53 -7.68 -3.81
C LYS A 2 23.03 -6.23 -3.88
N LEU A 3 22.73 -5.52 -4.97
CA LEU A 3 23.03 -4.10 -5.06
C LEU A 3 22.12 -3.36 -4.08
N GLU A 4 22.74 -2.61 -3.16
CA GLU A 4 22.05 -1.73 -2.22
C GLU A 4 21.88 -0.36 -2.88
N PHE A 5 20.69 0.23 -2.71
CA PHE A 5 20.37 1.54 -3.24
C PHE A 5 20.01 2.46 -2.07
N ALA A 6 20.50 3.70 -2.10
CA ALA A 6 20.28 4.65 -1.02
C ALA A 6 18.78 4.97 -0.86
N PRO A 7 18.28 5.15 0.38
CA PRO A 7 16.90 5.59 0.59
C PRO A 7 16.70 7.01 0.04
N LEU A 8 15.49 7.32 -0.39
CA LEU A 8 15.12 8.65 -0.91
C LEU A 8 14.60 9.59 0.19
N PHE A 9 14.34 9.05 1.38
CA PHE A 9 13.91 9.79 2.55
C PHE A 9 14.91 9.58 3.68
N GLU A 10 14.96 10.55 4.59
CA GLU A 10 15.69 10.39 5.85
C GLU A 10 15.14 9.20 6.66
N PRO A 11 15.92 8.61 7.57
CA PRO A 11 15.43 7.54 8.42
C PRO A 11 14.20 7.95 9.24
N GLY A 12 13.11 7.17 9.19
CA GLY A 12 11.90 7.41 9.98
C GLY A 12 10.60 7.11 9.25
N ILE A 13 9.48 7.45 9.89
CA ILE A 13 8.14 7.38 9.30
C ILE A 13 7.78 8.78 8.77
N HIS A 14 7.41 8.84 7.50
CA HIS A 14 7.04 10.08 6.82
C HIS A 14 5.58 10.04 6.44
N GLU A 15 4.77 10.90 7.07
CA GLU A 15 3.37 11.04 6.69
C GLU A 15 3.27 11.82 5.37
N LYS A 16 2.51 11.25 4.42
CA LYS A 16 2.26 11.83 3.11
C LYS A 16 0.81 11.59 2.73
N THR A 17 0.16 12.63 2.24
CA THR A 17 -1.08 12.50 1.48
C THR A 17 -0.81 11.89 0.10
N MET A 18 -1.86 11.36 -0.54
CA MET A 18 -1.74 10.83 -1.91
C MET A 18 -1.23 11.90 -2.90
N LEU A 19 -1.69 13.15 -2.74
CA LEU A 19 -1.26 14.27 -3.58
C LEU A 19 0.22 14.62 -3.37
N GLU A 20 0.69 14.69 -2.12
CA GLU A 20 2.10 14.95 -1.83
C GLU A 20 3.00 13.83 -2.36
N LEU A 21 2.55 12.59 -2.29
CA LEU A 21 3.28 11.46 -2.84
C LEU A 21 3.31 11.50 -4.37
N GLU A 22 2.21 11.88 -5.02
CA GLU A 22 2.15 12.08 -6.48
C GLU A 22 3.09 13.17 -6.96
N ILE A 23 3.05 14.34 -6.31
CA ILE A 23 3.98 15.45 -6.59
C ILE A 23 5.42 14.96 -6.44
N TRP A 24 5.73 14.28 -5.33
CA TRP A 24 7.08 13.76 -5.09
C TRP A 24 7.53 12.75 -6.16
N VAL A 25 6.66 11.82 -6.58
CA VAL A 25 6.99 10.85 -7.66
C VAL A 25 7.28 11.60 -8.96
N ASN A 26 6.46 12.59 -9.31
CA ASN A 26 6.64 13.35 -10.55
C ASN A 26 7.93 14.21 -10.51
N ASP A 27 8.20 14.89 -9.40
CA ASP A 27 9.37 15.77 -9.25
C ASP A 27 10.69 14.98 -9.31
N ASN A 28 10.73 13.77 -8.73
CA ASN A 28 11.95 12.97 -8.67
C ASN A 28 12.09 11.98 -9.83
N PHE A 29 10.98 11.54 -10.42
CA PHE A 29 10.95 10.42 -11.36
C PHE A 29 10.05 10.67 -12.57
N GLY A 30 9.73 11.93 -12.91
CA GLY A 30 8.89 12.28 -14.05
C GLY A 30 9.36 11.73 -15.40
N ASN A 31 10.66 11.41 -15.52
CA ASN A 31 11.25 10.78 -16.70
C ASN A 31 11.36 9.24 -16.61
N CYS A 32 11.00 8.64 -15.47
CA CYS A 32 11.02 7.20 -15.25
C CYS A 32 9.61 6.62 -15.45
N GLU A 33 9.30 6.23 -16.69
CA GLU A 33 7.99 5.67 -17.05
C GLU A 33 7.58 4.48 -16.16
N HIS A 34 8.54 3.67 -15.74
CA HIS A 34 8.29 2.51 -14.90
C HIS A 34 7.74 2.89 -13.52
N ARG A 35 8.41 3.81 -12.80
CA ARG A 35 7.94 4.27 -11.49
C ARG A 35 6.61 4.99 -11.56
N ILE A 36 6.39 5.79 -12.60
CA ILE A 36 5.11 6.44 -12.86
C ILE A 36 4.00 5.39 -13.06
N LYS A 37 4.28 4.31 -13.80
CA LYS A 37 3.34 3.21 -13.98
C LYS A 37 3.02 2.49 -12.66
N LEU A 38 4.04 2.16 -11.87
CA LEU A 38 3.84 1.56 -10.53
C LEU A 38 2.96 2.44 -9.65
N PHE A 39 3.24 3.76 -9.63
CA PHE A 39 2.47 4.70 -8.83
C PHE A 39 1.00 4.81 -9.29
N LYS A 40 0.75 4.84 -10.60
CA LYS A 40 -0.62 4.81 -11.16
C LYS A 40 -1.36 3.54 -10.76
N ASN A 41 -0.71 2.39 -10.80
CA ASN A 41 -1.30 1.12 -10.37
C ASN A 41 -1.63 1.15 -8.87
N PHE A 42 -0.72 1.68 -8.05
CA PHE A 42 -0.96 1.90 -6.63
C PHE A 42 -2.19 2.80 -6.39
N GLN A 43 -2.32 3.93 -7.08
CA GLN A 43 -3.50 4.80 -6.98
C GLN A 43 -4.81 4.05 -7.29
N GLN A 44 -4.81 3.21 -8.32
CA GLN A 44 -5.97 2.37 -8.68
C GLN A 44 -6.30 1.34 -7.61
N LEU A 45 -5.28 0.68 -7.03
CA LEU A 45 -5.46 -0.25 -5.92
C LEU A 45 -6.05 0.46 -4.69
N ILE A 46 -5.54 1.63 -4.32
CA ILE A 46 -6.06 2.41 -3.19
C ILE A 46 -7.51 2.83 -3.42
N THR A 47 -7.85 3.24 -4.65
CA THR A 47 -9.24 3.54 -5.02
C THR A 47 -10.15 2.34 -4.79
N LYS A 48 -9.70 1.12 -5.13
CA LYS A 48 -10.46 -0.11 -4.86
C LYS A 48 -10.62 -0.37 -3.36
N ILE A 49 -9.55 -0.23 -2.58
CA ILE A 49 -9.59 -0.44 -1.13
C ILE A 49 -10.55 0.55 -0.45
N GLN A 50 -10.58 1.81 -0.91
CA GLN A 50 -11.47 2.84 -0.38
C GLN A 50 -12.96 2.53 -0.57
N THR A 51 -13.33 1.63 -1.50
CA THR A 51 -14.73 1.19 -1.68
C THR A 51 -15.31 0.43 -0.49
N PHE A 52 -14.49 -0.03 0.46
CA PHE A 52 -14.96 -0.59 1.72
C PHE A 52 -15.47 0.47 2.70
N HIS A 53 -15.23 1.76 2.45
CA HIS A 53 -15.69 2.89 3.28
C HIS A 53 -15.28 2.77 4.75
N ILE A 54 -14.08 2.23 5.02
CA ILE A 54 -13.44 2.24 6.34
C ILE A 54 -12.08 2.90 6.28
N SER A 55 -11.60 3.40 7.42
CA SER A 55 -10.25 3.96 7.53
C SER A 55 -9.19 2.87 7.57
N PHE A 56 -8.11 3.09 6.83
CA PHE A 56 -6.91 2.27 6.80
C PHE A 56 -5.67 3.13 7.07
N ASP A 57 -4.66 2.55 7.72
CA ASP A 57 -3.30 3.06 7.64
C ASP A 57 -2.59 2.31 6.51
N ILE A 58 -1.93 3.02 5.60
CA ILE A 58 -1.22 2.40 4.46
C ILE A 58 0.21 2.87 4.52
N TRP A 59 1.13 1.92 4.69
CA TRP A 59 2.56 2.17 4.72
C TRP A 59 3.17 1.66 3.42
N ILE A 60 4.12 2.42 2.90
CA ILE A 60 4.87 2.10 1.69
C ILE A 60 6.33 1.91 2.12
N ASP A 61 6.97 0.86 1.63
CA ASP A 61 8.38 0.58 1.90
C ASP A 61 9.07 0.01 0.65
N GLY A 62 10.32 -0.38 0.82
CA GLY A 62 11.07 -1.19 -0.11
C GLY A 62 11.65 -0.39 -1.27
N SER A 63 11.91 -1.10 -2.37
CA SER A 63 12.79 -0.57 -3.41
C SER A 63 12.23 0.64 -4.15
N PHE A 64 10.90 0.82 -4.13
CA PHE A 64 10.24 2.01 -4.65
C PHE A 64 10.68 3.31 -3.96
N LEU A 65 11.05 3.27 -2.67
CA LEU A 65 11.49 4.45 -1.91
C LEU A 65 13.03 4.60 -1.85
N THR A 66 13.74 3.98 -2.78
CA THR A 66 15.21 4.03 -2.90
C THR A 66 15.66 4.60 -4.24
N THR A 67 16.96 4.88 -4.42
CA THR A 67 17.53 5.32 -5.71
C THR A 67 17.62 4.22 -6.78
N LYS A 68 17.06 3.02 -6.54
CA LYS A 68 17.04 1.92 -7.52
C LYS A 68 16.40 2.36 -8.84
N PRO A 69 17.09 2.35 -9.99
CA PRO A 69 16.52 2.92 -11.23
C PRO A 69 15.15 2.33 -11.61
N GLU A 70 15.01 1.01 -11.50
CA GLU A 70 13.79 0.28 -11.83
C GLU A 70 13.37 -0.62 -10.64
N PRO A 71 12.59 -0.11 -9.68
CA PRO A 71 11.92 -0.96 -8.68
C PRO A 71 10.92 -1.88 -9.40
N LEU A 72 10.67 -3.09 -8.89
CA LEU A 72 9.80 -4.06 -9.59
C LEU A 72 8.33 -3.96 -9.17
N ASP A 73 8.13 -3.60 -7.91
CA ASP A 73 6.85 -3.52 -7.22
C ASP A 73 6.91 -2.44 -6.13
N ILE A 74 5.74 -2.16 -5.55
CA ILE A 74 5.59 -1.33 -4.35
C ILE A 74 5.24 -2.26 -3.19
N ASP A 75 6.07 -2.27 -2.16
CA ASP A 75 5.80 -3.00 -0.93
C ASP A 75 4.82 -2.21 -0.06
N LEU A 76 3.68 -2.82 0.27
CA LEU A 76 2.60 -2.19 1.02
C LEU A 76 2.27 -2.95 2.29
N LEU A 77 2.16 -2.22 3.40
CA LEU A 77 1.54 -2.71 4.61
C LEU A 77 0.23 -1.95 4.86
N ILE A 78 -0.89 -2.67 4.78
CA ILE A 78 -2.22 -2.11 5.00
C ILE A 78 -2.71 -2.55 6.37
N LEU A 79 -3.08 -1.59 7.22
CA LEU A 79 -3.60 -1.85 8.55
C LEU A 79 -5.03 -1.36 8.66
N ALA A 80 -5.92 -2.23 9.14
CA ALA A 80 -7.32 -1.90 9.39
C ALA A 80 -7.69 -2.12 10.85
N ASN A 81 -8.56 -1.27 11.41
CA ASN A 81 -9.05 -1.45 12.77
C ASN A 81 -10.21 -2.47 12.79
N LYS A 82 -10.10 -3.52 13.62
CA LYS A 82 -11.16 -4.54 13.79
C LYS A 82 -12.52 -3.93 14.12
N ARG A 83 -12.56 -2.85 14.91
CA ARG A 83 -13.82 -2.15 15.26
C ARG A 83 -14.47 -1.51 14.05
N ASN A 84 -13.69 -1.04 13.07
CA ASN A 84 -14.24 -0.47 11.84
C ASN A 84 -14.78 -1.56 10.91
N ILE A 85 -14.07 -2.68 10.82
CA ILE A 85 -14.52 -3.86 10.05
C ILE A 85 -15.84 -4.38 10.62
N ASN A 86 -15.94 -4.54 11.95
CA ASN A 86 -17.14 -5.05 12.62
C ASN A 86 -18.38 -4.13 12.46
N LYS A 87 -18.20 -2.87 12.06
CA LYS A 87 -19.31 -1.94 11.77
C LYS A 87 -19.87 -2.10 10.36
N LEU A 88 -19.18 -2.83 9.48
CA LEU A 88 -19.69 -3.14 8.15
C LEU A 88 -20.87 -4.12 8.25
N PRO A 89 -21.86 -4.04 7.34
CA PRO A 89 -22.81 -5.11 7.10
C PRO A 89 -22.09 -6.46 6.88
N LEU A 90 -22.71 -7.58 7.30
CA LEU A 90 -22.07 -8.90 7.24
C LEU A 90 -21.59 -9.28 5.84
N ASP A 91 -22.39 -9.01 4.81
CA ASP A 91 -22.00 -9.25 3.41
C ASP A 91 -20.78 -8.43 2.97
N LYS A 92 -20.60 -7.24 3.54
CA LYS A 92 -19.42 -6.39 3.31
C LYS A 92 -18.22 -6.82 4.13
N GLN A 93 -18.41 -7.42 5.30
CA GLN A 93 -17.32 -8.04 6.07
C GLN A 93 -16.76 -9.25 5.32
N ASP A 94 -17.62 -10.11 4.78
CA ASP A 94 -17.18 -11.30 4.02
C ASP A 94 -16.35 -10.89 2.79
N LYS A 95 -16.85 -9.93 2.00
CA LYS A 95 -16.12 -9.36 0.85
C LYS A 95 -14.80 -8.71 1.26
N PHE A 96 -14.76 -8.09 2.44
CA PHE A 96 -13.54 -7.49 2.97
C PHE A 96 -12.48 -8.56 3.24
N TYR A 97 -12.84 -9.62 3.96
CA TYR A 97 -11.91 -10.72 4.26
C TYR A 97 -11.48 -11.47 3.00
N GLU A 98 -12.38 -11.66 2.04
CA GLU A 98 -12.07 -12.24 0.73
C GLU A 98 -11.07 -11.38 -0.05
N PHE A 99 -11.27 -10.06 -0.05
CA PHE A 99 -10.38 -9.12 -0.74
C PHE A 99 -8.96 -9.11 -0.17
N PHE A 100 -8.82 -9.29 1.14
CA PHE A 100 -7.51 -9.37 1.81
C PHE A 100 -7.03 -10.82 2.05
N SER A 101 -7.65 -11.80 1.39
CA SER A 101 -7.21 -13.20 1.44
C SER A 101 -5.87 -13.40 0.72
N PRO A 102 -5.08 -14.44 1.07
CA PRO A 102 -3.80 -14.72 0.42
C PRO A 102 -3.89 -14.94 -1.09
N GLU A 103 -5.03 -15.41 -1.60
CA GLU A 103 -5.25 -15.56 -3.04
C GLU A 103 -5.41 -14.20 -3.71
N THR A 104 -6.30 -13.36 -3.18
CA THR A 104 -6.53 -12.02 -3.72
C THR A 104 -5.28 -11.14 -3.61
N THR A 105 -4.50 -11.22 -2.52
CA THR A 105 -3.26 -10.43 -2.41
C THR A 105 -2.18 -10.84 -3.42
N ARG A 106 -2.07 -12.13 -3.77
CA ARG A 106 -1.22 -12.59 -4.88
C ARG A 106 -1.69 -12.02 -6.22
N ASN A 107 -3.00 -12.02 -6.47
CA ASN A 107 -3.57 -11.42 -7.68
C ASN A 107 -3.34 -9.90 -7.73
N ILE A 108 -3.40 -9.22 -6.58
CA ILE A 108 -3.06 -7.79 -6.47
C ILE A 108 -1.60 -7.55 -6.90
N LYS A 109 -0.66 -8.39 -6.47
CA LYS A 109 0.74 -8.27 -6.91
C LYS A 109 0.89 -8.40 -8.43
N VAL A 110 0.18 -9.34 -9.04
CA VAL A 110 0.23 -9.55 -10.50
C VAL A 110 -0.41 -8.39 -11.27
N ILE A 111 -1.56 -7.90 -10.81
CA ILE A 111 -2.34 -6.87 -11.53
C ILE A 111 -1.77 -5.47 -11.31
N TYR A 112 -1.39 -5.15 -10.07
CA TYR A 112 -1.00 -3.80 -9.66
C TYR A 112 0.50 -3.63 -9.42
N SER A 113 1.29 -4.70 -9.47
CA SER A 113 2.70 -4.64 -9.05
C SER A 113 2.85 -4.09 -7.63
N CYS A 114 1.93 -4.49 -6.74
CA CYS A 114 1.94 -4.11 -5.33
C CYS A 114 2.00 -5.37 -4.48
N ASP A 115 3.07 -5.52 -3.68
CA ASP A 115 3.18 -6.63 -2.73
C ASP A 115 2.49 -6.22 -1.43
N VAL A 116 1.32 -6.82 -1.16
CA VAL A 116 0.45 -6.39 -0.06
C VAL A 116 0.53 -7.35 1.11
N SER A 117 0.99 -6.82 2.24
CA SER A 117 0.78 -7.38 3.56
C SER A 117 -0.41 -6.69 4.24
N PHE A 118 -1.30 -7.47 4.87
CA PHE A 118 -2.48 -6.94 5.53
C PHE A 118 -2.54 -7.35 7.01
N ILE A 119 -2.80 -6.38 7.89
CA ILE A 119 -2.89 -6.59 9.34
C ILE A 119 -4.18 -5.98 9.89
N ILE A 120 -4.89 -6.77 10.71
CA ILE A 120 -6.03 -6.29 11.49
C ILE A 120 -5.56 -5.88 12.88
N LYS A 121 -5.63 -4.59 13.19
CA LYS A 121 -5.40 -4.04 14.52
C LYS A 121 -6.63 -4.26 15.38
N GLY A 122 -6.52 -5.07 16.44
CA GLY A 122 -7.49 -5.13 17.53
C GLY A 122 -6.86 -4.59 18.81
N LYS A 123 -7.50 -3.66 19.52
CA LYS A 123 -7.16 -3.44 20.93
C LYS A 123 -7.49 -4.72 21.68
N GLN A 124 -6.48 -5.45 22.15
CA GLN A 124 -6.63 -6.30 23.30
C GLN A 124 -6.49 -5.39 24.52
N CYS A 125 -7.61 -4.88 25.02
CA CYS A 125 -7.68 -4.22 26.31
C CYS A 125 -8.92 -4.73 27.03
N ASP A 126 -8.84 -5.97 27.49
CA ASP A 126 -9.65 -6.49 28.58
C ASP A 126 -8.65 -6.86 29.69
N TYR A 127 -8.40 -5.92 30.60
CA TYR A 127 -7.84 -6.18 31.93
C TYR A 127 -8.68 -5.39 32.93
#